data_AF-A0A969QCR2-F1
#
_entry.id   AF-A0A969QCR2-F1
#
_cell.length_a   1.000
_cell.length_b   1.000
_cell.length_c   1.000
_cell.angle_alpha   90.00
_cell.angle_beta   90.00
_cell.angle_gamma   90.00
#
_symmetry.space_group_name_H-M   'P 1'
#
loop_
_entity.id
_entity.type
_entity.pdbx_description
1 polymer ?
#
loop_
_entity_poly.entity_id
_entity_poly.type
_entity_poly.pdbx_seq_one_letter_code
_entity_poly.pdbx_strand_id
1 'polypeptide(L)'
;MKTSVLSIQHIDSTNEFKVLMLIGDDRQQFTFTVEHPQQESFAVIGGDIDFCNFFRFNQHISAKVGDLVGQVDRDKIVELPVGVGDFYTPEEAMELQKHFRQSDRIINYRPTEAMRSEVRDRVIELVEKLPESMLDEAIKVLESLYLNANNLK
;
A
#
# COMPACT_ATOMS: atom_id res chain seq x y z
N MET A 1 14.63 15.54 -4.18
CA MET A 1 14.61 15.99 -5.60
C MET A 1 13.16 16.15 -6.04
N LYS A 2 12.78 17.27 -6.68
CA LYS A 2 11.39 17.47 -7.09
C LYS A 2 10.99 16.44 -8.16
N THR A 3 9.80 15.87 -8.01
CA THR A 3 9.28 14.87 -8.94
C THR A 3 7.96 15.32 -9.52
N SER A 4 7.80 15.18 -10.83
CA SER A 4 6.58 15.53 -11.55
C SER A 4 6.22 14.49 -12.60
N VAL A 5 4.93 14.32 -12.87
CA VAL A 5 4.43 13.57 -14.03
C VAL A 5 4.27 14.54 -15.18
N LEU A 6 4.85 14.21 -16.33
CA LEU A 6 4.85 15.03 -17.54
C LEU A 6 3.74 14.60 -18.52
N SER A 7 3.53 13.30 -18.67
CA SER A 7 2.49 12.74 -19.54
C SER A 7 2.03 11.38 -19.04
N ILE A 8 0.76 11.09 -19.25
CA ILE A 8 0.14 9.77 -19.07
C ILE A 8 -0.53 9.44 -20.40
N GLN A 9 -0.15 8.34 -21.02
CA GLN A 9 -0.65 7.93 -22.33
C GLN A 9 -1.16 6.49 -22.27
N HIS A 10 -2.39 6.27 -22.69
CA HIS A 10 -2.94 4.93 -22.85
C HIS A 10 -2.18 4.19 -23.97
N ILE A 11 -1.87 2.92 -23.75
CA ILE A 11 -1.35 2.03 -24.79
C ILE A 11 -2.55 1.39 -25.48
N ASP A 12 -2.75 1.70 -26.76
CA ASP A 12 -3.91 1.24 -27.50
C ASP A 12 -4.08 -0.28 -27.45
N SER A 13 -5.33 -0.72 -27.24
CA SER A 13 -5.73 -2.13 -27.18
C SER A 13 -5.12 -2.94 -26.02
N THR A 14 -4.57 -2.29 -25.00
CA THR A 14 -4.16 -2.92 -23.74
C THR A 14 -4.81 -2.20 -22.56
N ASN A 15 -4.63 -2.71 -21.34
CA ASN A 15 -5.03 -2.03 -20.12
C ASN A 15 -3.84 -1.29 -19.48
N GLU A 16 -2.91 -0.81 -20.31
CA GLU A 16 -1.64 -0.27 -19.85
C GLU A 16 -1.49 1.22 -20.19
N PHE A 17 -0.72 1.92 -19.37
CA PHE A 17 -0.44 3.34 -19.49
C PHE A 17 1.07 3.57 -19.44
N LYS A 18 1.59 4.37 -20.37
CA LYS A 18 2.95 4.91 -20.28
C LYS A 18 2.91 6.20 -19.48
N VAL A 19 3.70 6.25 -18.42
CA VAL A 19 3.84 7.42 -17.56
C VAL A 19 5.25 7.97 -17.71
N LEU A 20 5.37 9.20 -18.20
CA LEU A 20 6.62 9.92 -18.28
C LEU A 20 6.76 10.83 -17.04
N MET A 21 7.87 10.69 -16.33
CA MET A 21 8.18 11.43 -15.11
C MET A 21 9.46 12.23 -15.27
N LEU A 22 9.53 13.35 -14.56
CA LEU A 22 10.73 14.14 -14.34
C LEU A 22 11.12 14.04 -12.86
N ILE A 23 12.33 13.56 -12.57
CA ILE A 23 12.85 13.33 -11.22
C ILE A 23 14.14 14.14 -11.10
N GLY A 24 14.10 15.27 -10.40
CA GLY A 24 15.17 16.27 -10.51
C GLY A 24 15.26 16.76 -11.95
N ASP A 25 16.38 16.47 -12.61
CA ASP A 25 16.62 16.79 -14.02
C ASP A 25 16.47 15.58 -14.96
N ASP A 26 16.26 14.38 -14.40
CA ASP A 26 16.23 13.13 -15.15
C ASP A 26 14.81 12.76 -15.59
N ARG A 27 14.67 12.35 -16.85
CA ARG A 27 13.41 11.82 -17.39
C ARG A 27 13.39 10.31 -17.26
N GLN A 28 12.32 9.79 -16.68
CA GLN A 28 12.09 8.36 -16.51
C GLN A 28 10.72 7.99 -17.07
N GLN A 29 10.61 6.84 -17.71
CA GLN A 29 9.34 6.33 -18.22
C GLN A 29 9.06 4.98 -17.57
N PHE A 30 7.82 4.82 -17.12
CA PHE A 30 7.33 3.59 -16.52
C PHE A 30 6.02 3.16 -17.17
N THR A 31 5.71 1.88 -17.06
CA THR A 31 4.45 1.31 -17.50
C THR A 31 3.57 1.02 -16.30
N PHE A 32 2.29 1.34 -16.40
CA PHE A 32 1.28 1.03 -15.41
C PHE A 32 0.23 0.13 -16.02
N THR A 33 -0.27 -0.84 -15.28
CA THR A 33 -1.38 -1.70 -15.66
C THR A 33 -2.58 -1.36 -14.78
N VAL A 34 -3.75 -1.29 -15.40
CA VAL A 34 -5.04 -1.12 -14.73
C VAL A 34 -5.84 -2.40 -14.87
N GLU A 35 -6.30 -2.95 -13.75
CA GLU A 35 -7.18 -4.11 -13.72
C GLU A 35 -8.53 -3.72 -13.12
N HIS A 36 -9.60 -4.15 -13.78
CA HIS A 36 -10.98 -3.98 -13.32
C HIS A 36 -11.55 -5.35 -12.94
N PRO A 37 -11.53 -5.73 -11.65
CA PRO A 37 -12.13 -6.97 -11.21
C PRO A 37 -13.64 -6.95 -11.49
N GLN A 38 -14.17 -8.03 -12.07
CA GLN A 38 -15.56 -8.09 -12.55
C GLN A 38 -16.63 -7.90 -11.46
N GLN A 39 -16.28 -8.14 -10.20
CA GLN A 39 -17.21 -8.12 -9.06
C GLN A 39 -17.06 -6.86 -8.19
N GLU A 40 -16.12 -5.99 -8.51
CA GLU A 40 -15.71 -4.87 -7.65
C GLU A 40 -15.86 -3.56 -8.40
N SER A 41 -16.20 -2.49 -7.67
CA SER A 41 -16.32 -1.14 -8.25
C SER A 41 -14.99 -0.37 -8.26
N PHE A 42 -13.89 -1.01 -7.82
CA PHE A 42 -12.57 -0.40 -7.80
C PHE A 42 -11.70 -0.88 -8.97
N ALA A 43 -10.72 -0.06 -9.34
CA ALA A 43 -9.65 -0.43 -10.26
C ALA A 43 -8.38 -0.67 -9.44
N VAL A 44 -7.63 -1.73 -9.78
CA VAL A 44 -6.29 -1.97 -9.25
C VAL A 44 -5.31 -1.34 -10.23
N ILE A 45 -4.41 -0.50 -9.72
CA ILE A 45 -3.45 0.24 -10.53
C ILE A 45 -2.06 -0.15 -10.02
N GLY A 46 -1.26 -0.78 -10.89
CA GLY A 46 0.08 -1.24 -10.55
C GLY A 46 1.11 -0.68 -11.52
N GLY A 47 2.21 -0.14 -11.00
CA GLY A 47 3.39 0.14 -11.83
C GLY A 47 4.15 -1.14 -12.13
N ASP A 48 4.95 -1.12 -13.20
CA ASP A 48 5.87 -2.19 -13.53
C ASP A 48 6.93 -2.44 -12.43
N ILE A 49 7.69 -3.53 -12.59
CA ILE A 49 8.69 -3.92 -11.60
C ILE A 49 9.78 -2.85 -11.42
N ASP A 50 10.12 -2.13 -12.49
CA ASP A 50 11.12 -1.07 -12.47
C ASP A 50 10.63 0.12 -11.66
N PHE A 51 9.36 0.52 -11.84
CA PHE A 51 8.70 1.54 -11.03
C PHE A 51 8.67 1.16 -9.56
N CYS A 52 8.23 -0.07 -9.25
CA CYS A 52 8.12 -0.55 -7.87
C CYS A 52 9.49 -0.57 -7.18
N ASN A 53 10.53 -1.01 -7.88
CA ASN A 53 11.90 -1.01 -7.37
C ASN A 53 12.45 0.40 -7.17
N PHE A 54 12.19 1.30 -8.14
CA PHE A 54 12.68 2.67 -8.10
C PHE A 54 12.06 3.48 -6.95
N PHE A 55 10.75 3.34 -6.73
CA PHE A 55 10.00 4.09 -5.71
C PHE A 55 9.75 3.32 -4.42
N ARG A 56 10.40 2.17 -4.17
CA ARG A 56 10.17 1.32 -3.00
C ARG A 56 10.18 2.05 -1.64
N PHE A 57 11.00 3.10 -1.52
CA PHE A 57 11.09 3.94 -0.31
C PHE A 57 10.33 5.27 -0.42
N ASN A 58 9.85 5.61 -1.61
CA ASN A 58 9.16 6.86 -1.94
C ASN A 58 7.69 6.59 -2.26
N GLN A 59 7.03 5.80 -1.39
CA GLN A 59 5.67 5.28 -1.63
C GLN A 59 4.61 6.39 -1.77
N HIS A 60 4.84 7.57 -1.19
CA HIS A 60 3.98 8.73 -1.37
C HIS A 60 3.92 9.19 -2.84
N ILE A 61 5.03 9.09 -3.57
CA ILE A 61 5.05 9.35 -5.01
C ILE A 61 4.30 8.23 -5.73
N SER A 62 4.55 6.96 -5.37
CA SER A 62 3.86 5.81 -5.99
C SER A 62 2.35 5.91 -5.89
N ALA A 63 1.82 6.20 -4.70
CA ALA A 63 0.39 6.37 -4.48
C ALA A 63 -0.18 7.50 -5.34
N LYS A 64 0.48 8.67 -5.33
CA LYS A 64 0.00 9.84 -6.08
C LYS A 64 0.03 9.64 -7.60
N VAL A 65 1.04 8.93 -8.12
CA VAL A 65 1.09 8.59 -9.56
C VAL A 65 -0.01 7.59 -9.90
N GLY A 66 -0.23 6.57 -9.07
CA GLY A 66 -1.34 5.62 -9.24
C GLY A 66 -2.69 6.32 -9.29
N ASP A 67 -2.95 7.27 -8.38
CA ASP A 67 -4.16 8.08 -8.38
C ASP A 67 -4.35 8.90 -9.65
N LEU A 68 -3.26 9.41 -10.26
CA LEU A 68 -3.32 10.16 -11.52
C LEU A 68 -3.64 9.23 -12.69
N VAL A 69 -3.01 8.05 -12.76
CA VAL A 69 -3.32 7.03 -13.78
C VAL A 69 -4.80 6.62 -13.67
N GLY A 70 -5.30 6.37 -12.47
CA GLY A 70 -6.69 6.01 -12.24
C GLY A 70 -7.69 7.12 -12.56
N GLN A 71 -7.26 8.38 -12.53
CA GLN A 71 -8.08 9.49 -13.03
C GLN A 71 -8.15 9.49 -14.55
N VAL A 72 -7.00 9.34 -15.22
CA VAL A 72 -6.94 9.29 -16.70
C VAL A 72 -7.72 8.09 -17.25
N ASP A 73 -7.61 6.93 -16.61
CA ASP A 73 -8.37 5.71 -16.93
C ASP A 73 -9.89 5.92 -16.87
N ARG A 74 -10.37 6.78 -15.98
CA ARG A 74 -11.80 7.12 -15.83
C ARG A 74 -12.19 8.37 -16.64
N ASP A 75 -11.44 8.68 -17.70
CA ASP A 75 -11.63 9.83 -18.57
C ASP A 75 -11.66 11.19 -17.83
N LYS A 76 -11.03 11.29 -16.65
CA LYS A 76 -10.91 12.56 -15.94
C LYS A 76 -9.77 13.38 -16.52
N ILE A 77 -10.02 14.68 -16.65
CA ILE A 77 -9.02 15.64 -17.10
C ILE A 77 -7.97 15.81 -15.99
N VAL A 78 -6.72 15.52 -16.31
CA VAL A 78 -5.56 15.77 -15.46
C VAL A 78 -4.70 16.86 -16.12
N GLU A 79 -4.49 17.97 -15.42
CA GLU A 79 -3.59 19.04 -15.88
C GLU A 79 -2.14 18.62 -15.70
N LEU A 80 -1.39 18.54 -16.79
CA LEU A 80 0.01 18.12 -16.81
C LEU A 80 0.90 19.26 -17.35
N PRO A 81 2.12 19.44 -16.81
CA PRO A 81 2.78 18.59 -15.82
C PRO A 81 2.27 18.83 -14.38
N VAL A 82 2.29 17.77 -13.55
CA VAL A 82 1.84 17.84 -12.14
C VAL A 82 2.93 17.37 -11.19
N GLY A 83 3.18 18.14 -10.13
CA GLY A 83 4.13 17.79 -9.09
C GLY A 83 3.60 16.66 -8.19
N VAL A 84 4.36 15.58 -8.04
CA VAL A 84 3.96 14.40 -7.24
C VAL A 84 4.72 14.26 -5.92
N GLY A 85 5.55 15.24 -5.58
CA GLY A 85 6.28 15.32 -4.31
C GLY A 85 7.78 15.31 -4.52
N ASP A 86 8.51 15.20 -3.41
CA ASP A 86 9.97 15.10 -3.43
C ASP A 86 10.41 13.64 -3.33
N PHE A 87 11.33 13.26 -4.21
CA PHE A 87 12.05 11.99 -4.18
C PHE A 87 13.25 12.09 -3.24
N TYR A 88 13.32 11.15 -2.31
CA TYR A 88 14.36 11.04 -1.29
C TYR A 88 15.27 9.85 -1.59
N THR A 89 16.53 9.92 -1.16
CA THR A 89 17.40 8.74 -1.17
C THR A 89 16.85 7.66 -0.23
N PRO A 90 17.26 6.39 -0.36
CA PRO A 90 16.90 5.35 0.60
C PRO A 90 17.14 5.76 2.06
N GLU A 91 18.29 6.37 2.36
CA GLU A 91 18.63 6.80 3.72
C GLU A 91 17.66 7.88 4.22
N GLU A 92 17.44 8.92 3.43
CA GLU A 92 16.53 10.03 3.75
C GLU A 92 15.08 9.54 3.94
N ALA A 93 14.60 8.68 3.03
CA ALA A 93 13.25 8.11 3.08
C ALA A 93 13.06 7.24 4.33
N MET A 94 14.06 6.42 4.67
CA MET A 94 14.03 5.61 5.89
C MET A 94 14.08 6.47 7.16
N GLU A 95 14.79 7.59 7.16
CA GLU A 95 14.81 8.53 8.29
C GLU A 95 13.46 9.22 8.51
N LEU A 96 12.78 9.61 7.43
CA LEU A 96 11.42 10.14 7.50
C LEU A 96 10.45 9.10 8.09
N GLN A 97 10.55 7.83 7.67
CA GLN A 97 9.75 6.74 8.24
C GLN A 97 10.03 6.49 9.73
N LYS A 98 11.28 6.67 10.19
CA LYS A 98 11.62 6.58 11.62
C LYS A 98 10.93 7.66 12.44
N HIS A 99 10.78 8.87 11.90
CA HIS A 99 10.09 9.97 12.58
C HIS A 99 8.59 9.72 12.68
N PHE A 100 7.96 9.12 11.66
CA PHE A 100 6.55 8.71 11.74
C PHE A 100 6.31 7.64 12.83
N ARG A 101 7.21 6.65 12.96
CA ARG A 101 7.14 5.68 14.08
C ARG A 101 7.34 6.32 15.46
N GLN A 102 8.00 7.48 15.54
CA GLN A 102 8.19 8.21 16.79
C GLN A 102 7.02 9.17 17.08
N SER A 103 6.38 9.77 16.06
CA SER A 103 5.19 10.62 16.24
C SER A 103 3.94 9.83 16.60
N ASP A 104 3.84 8.56 16.21
CA ASP A 104 2.79 7.65 16.67
C ASP A 104 2.89 7.31 18.18
N ARG A 105 3.99 7.70 18.84
CA ARG A 105 4.12 7.59 20.31
C ARG A 105 3.51 8.79 21.06
N ILE A 106 3.04 9.83 20.37
CA ILE A 106 2.54 11.07 21.00
C ILE A 106 1.03 11.30 20.77
N ILE A 107 0.33 10.39 20.08
CA ILE A 107 -1.14 10.41 20.09
C ILE A 107 -1.62 9.48 21.22
N ASN A 108 -2.26 10.09 22.22
CA ASN A 108 -2.90 9.45 23.37
C ASN A 108 -3.89 8.34 22.95
N TYR A 109 -3.39 7.13 22.76
CA TYR A 109 -4.17 5.89 22.84
C TYR A 109 -3.48 4.93 23.82
N ARG A 110 -4.01 4.87 25.04
CA ARG A 110 -4.09 3.61 25.82
C ARG A 110 -5.57 3.32 26.00
N PRO A 111 -6.03 2.07 25.81
CA PRO A 111 -5.32 0.82 26.08
C PRO A 111 -5.25 -0.08 24.80
N THR A 112 -4.37 -1.06 24.56
CA THR A 112 -3.43 -1.82 25.37
C THR A 112 -2.60 -2.74 24.43
N GLU A 113 -1.37 -2.37 24.06
CA GLU A 113 -0.42 -3.36 23.52
C GLU A 113 -0.09 -4.44 24.57
N ALA A 114 -0.13 -4.08 25.86
CA ALA A 114 0.00 -5.03 26.96
C ALA A 114 -1.14 -6.07 27.01
N MET A 115 -2.42 -5.68 26.83
CA MET A 115 -3.51 -6.67 26.72
C MET A 115 -3.40 -7.48 25.44
N ARG A 116 -2.98 -6.90 24.30
CA ARG A 116 -2.80 -7.69 23.07
C ARG A 116 -1.67 -8.70 23.20
N SER A 117 -0.58 -8.34 23.88
CA SER A 117 0.50 -9.28 24.21
C SER A 117 0.04 -10.34 25.20
N GLU A 118 -0.57 -9.96 26.33
CA GLU A 118 -1.09 -10.93 27.31
C GLU A 118 -2.14 -11.88 26.73
N VAL A 119 -3.03 -11.38 25.85
CA VAL A 119 -4.01 -12.21 25.17
C VAL A 119 -3.32 -13.13 24.17
N ARG A 120 -2.33 -12.65 23.41
CA ARG A 120 -1.54 -13.48 22.50
C ARG A 120 -0.76 -14.56 23.25
N ASP A 121 -0.11 -14.19 24.35
CA ASP A 121 0.72 -15.09 25.16
C ASP A 121 -0.16 -16.14 25.86
N ARG A 122 -1.35 -15.76 26.36
CA ARG A 122 -2.35 -16.72 26.87
C ARG A 122 -2.90 -17.64 25.79
N VAL A 123 -3.13 -17.13 24.58
CA VAL A 123 -3.62 -17.95 23.46
C VAL A 123 -2.55 -18.96 23.04
N ILE A 124 -1.28 -18.57 22.99
CA ILE A 124 -0.16 -19.48 22.71
C ILE A 124 -0.04 -20.54 23.80
N GLU A 125 -0.10 -20.14 25.08
CA GLU A 125 -0.04 -21.09 26.21
C GLU A 125 -1.21 -22.10 26.20
N LEU A 126 -2.42 -21.65 25.82
CA LEU A 126 -3.58 -22.52 25.70
C LEU A 126 -3.44 -23.50 24.53
N VAL A 127 -2.88 -23.06 23.40
CA VAL A 127 -2.63 -23.90 22.22
C VAL A 127 -1.57 -24.97 22.51
N GLU A 128 -0.49 -24.63 23.22
CA GLU A 128 0.55 -25.59 23.60
C GLU A 128 0.08 -26.66 24.59
N LYS A 129 -0.96 -26.37 25.38
CA LYS A 129 -1.55 -27.30 26.36
C LYS A 129 -2.67 -28.18 25.78
N LEU A 130 -3.09 -27.95 24.54
CA LEU A 130 -4.12 -28.75 23.89
C LEU A 130 -3.52 -30.05 23.33
N PRO A 131 -4.15 -31.22 23.55
CA PRO A 131 -3.73 -32.45 22.90
C PRO A 131 -3.89 -32.30 21.38
N GLU A 132 -2.94 -32.83 20.60
CA GLU A 132 -2.87 -32.62 19.14
C GLU A 132 -4.18 -32.94 18.41
N SER A 133 -4.97 -33.89 18.94
CA SER A 133 -6.29 -34.26 18.41
C SER A 133 -7.35 -33.15 18.46
N MET A 134 -7.12 -32.05 19.17
CA MET A 134 -8.04 -30.92 19.31
C MET A 134 -7.53 -29.61 18.68
N LEU A 135 -6.33 -29.62 18.09
CA LEU A 135 -5.76 -28.44 17.41
C LEU A 135 -6.58 -28.04 16.18
N ASP A 136 -7.08 -29.01 15.41
CA ASP A 136 -7.89 -28.75 14.22
C ASP A 136 -9.24 -28.09 14.54
N GLU A 137 -9.84 -28.43 15.69
CA GLU A 137 -11.06 -27.77 16.17
C GLU A 137 -10.77 -26.37 16.70
N ALA A 138 -9.65 -26.17 17.39
CA ALA A 138 -9.23 -24.87 17.89
C ALA A 138 -8.95 -23.87 16.74
N ILE A 139 -8.34 -24.33 15.65
CA ILE A 139 -8.10 -23.51 14.44
C ILE A 139 -9.42 -23.06 13.83
N LYS A 140 -10.40 -23.96 13.67
CA LYS A 140 -11.73 -23.62 13.13
C LYS A 140 -12.47 -22.59 13.99
N VAL A 141 -12.36 -22.69 15.32
CA VAL A 141 -12.98 -21.71 16.23
C VAL A 141 -12.29 -20.35 16.08
N LEU A 142 -10.97 -20.29 16.00
CA LEU A 142 -10.22 -19.04 15.80
C LEU A 142 -10.54 -18.38 14.45
N GLU A 143 -10.64 -19.16 13.37
CA GLU A 143 -11.04 -18.67 12.05
C GLU A 143 -12.47 -18.11 12.07
N SER A 144 -13.39 -18.78 12.79
CA SER A 144 -14.77 -18.30 12.92
C SER A 144 -14.87 -16.98 13.70
N LEU A 145 -14.04 -16.81 14.74
CA LEU A 145 -13.96 -15.58 15.53
C LEU A 145 -13.36 -14.43 14.70
N TYR A 146 -12.35 -14.72 13.87
CA TYR A 146 -11.73 -13.73 12.99
C TYR A 146 -12.69 -13.23 11.90
N LEU A 147 -13.44 -14.16 11.28
CA LEU A 147 -14.48 -13.83 10.29
C LEU A 147 -15.63 -13.01 10.90
N ASN A 148 -16.11 -13.37 12.09
CA ASN A 148 -17.16 -12.63 12.77
C ASN A 148 -16.72 -11.23 13.22
N ALA A 149 -15.47 -11.05 13.62
CA ALA A 149 -14.92 -9.74 13.95
C ALA A 149 -14.81 -8.81 12.74
N ASN A 150 -14.60 -9.36 11.54
CA ASN A 150 -14.51 -8.58 10.29
C ASN A 150 -15.87 -8.34 9.61
N ASN A 151 -16.90 -9.10 9.96
CA ASN A 151 -18.27 -8.93 9.46
C ASN A 151 -19.15 -8.01 10.34
N LEU A 152 -18.61 -7.48 11.45
CA LEU A 152 -19.23 -6.40 12.22
C LEU A 152 -18.84 -5.05 11.61
N LYS A 153 -19.41 -4.72 10.44
CA LYS A 153 -19.47 -3.37 9.87
C LYS A 153 -20.83 -3.13 9.24
#